data_AF-A0A353DP53-F1
#
_entry.id   AF-A0A353DP53-F1
#
_cell.length_a   1.000
_cell.length_b   1.000
_cell.length_c   1.000
_cell.angle_alpha   90.00
_cell.angle_beta   90.00
_cell.angle_gamma   90.00
#
_symmetry.space_group_name_H-M   'P 1'
#
loop_
_entity.id
_entity.type
_entity.pdbx_description
1 polymer ?
#
loop_
_entity_poly.entity_id
_entity_poly.type
_entity_poly.pdbx_seq_one_letter_code
_entity_poly.pdbx_strand_id
1 'polypeptide(L)'
;MPKIVNPEENDLITVITELIIPETDTPGAKAAKVNEFIDLMLADWFTVPERNHFFKGLMDIDARAEKKHTTKFVECDTAKQTKILKKLEKDASSQKNYNPSGDNQNSTLKPFFNQMKELTLTGYFTSEIGATQELKYFVATNNFDGCIPFDEIGRVWSE
;
A
#
# COMPACT_ATOMS: atom_id res chain seq x y z
N MET A 1 -9.66 5.34 -15.85
CA MET A 1 -9.76 6.62 -15.10
C MET A 1 -10.06 6.28 -13.66
N PRO A 2 -9.52 7.03 -12.69
CA PRO A 2 -9.87 6.86 -11.29
C PRO A 2 -11.39 6.90 -11.07
N LYS A 3 -11.90 6.01 -10.24
CA LYS A 3 -13.31 5.89 -9.85
C LYS A 3 -13.67 6.96 -8.84
N ILE A 4 -12.88 7.10 -7.77
CA ILE A 4 -13.20 8.01 -6.66
C ILE A 4 -12.04 8.88 -6.21
N VAL A 5 -10.78 8.49 -6.44
CA VAL A 5 -9.63 9.32 -6.06
C VAL A 5 -9.41 10.43 -7.08
N ASN A 6 -9.15 11.65 -6.61
CA ASN A 6 -8.83 12.76 -7.51
C ASN A 6 -7.36 12.68 -8.00
N PRO A 7 -6.94 13.49 -9.00
CA PRO A 7 -5.57 13.42 -9.53
C PRO A 7 -4.46 13.65 -8.49
N GLU A 8 -4.63 14.61 -7.58
CA GLU A 8 -3.62 14.90 -6.55
C GLU A 8 -3.50 13.75 -5.54
N GLU A 9 -4.64 13.19 -5.12
CA GLU A 9 -4.68 12.01 -4.25
C GLU A 9 -4.05 10.79 -4.93
N ASN A 10 -4.32 10.60 -6.22
CA ASN A 10 -3.74 9.52 -7.01
C ASN A 10 -2.21 9.63 -7.09
N ASP A 11 -1.68 10.83 -7.31
CA ASP A 11 -0.24 11.07 -7.33
C ASP A 11 0.38 10.79 -5.96
N LEU A 12 -0.28 11.23 -4.89
CA LEU A 12 0.15 10.95 -3.52
C LEU A 12 0.15 9.45 -3.22
N ILE A 13 -0.91 8.73 -3.55
CA ILE A 13 -1.00 7.26 -3.40
C ILE A 13 0.13 6.60 -4.20
N THR A 14 0.34 7.01 -5.45
CA THR A 14 1.37 6.44 -6.33
C THR A 14 2.77 6.62 -5.75
N VAL A 15 3.10 7.80 -5.23
CA VAL A 15 4.41 8.05 -4.59
C VAL A 15 4.56 7.23 -3.31
N ILE A 16 3.52 7.15 -2.47
CA ILE A 16 3.59 6.39 -1.21
C ILE A 16 3.76 4.90 -1.50
N THR A 17 2.99 4.32 -2.42
CA THR A 17 3.07 2.89 -2.74
C THR A 17 4.42 2.54 -3.35
N GLU A 18 4.97 3.39 -4.23
CA GLU A 18 6.31 3.23 -4.79
C GLU A 18 7.41 3.32 -3.72
N LEU A 19 7.24 4.15 -2.68
CA LEU A 19 8.21 4.19 -1.57
C LEU A 19 8.14 2.95 -0.68
N ILE A 20 7.01 2.22 -0.68
CA ILE A 20 6.84 0.98 0.09
C ILE A 20 7.41 -0.22 -0.69
N ILE A 21 7.14 -0.30 -1.99
CA ILE A 21 7.72 -1.31 -2.90
C ILE A 21 8.33 -0.56 -4.11
N PRO A 22 9.59 -0.10 -3.99
CA PRO A 22 10.26 0.62 -5.07
C PRO A 22 10.73 -0.34 -6.17
N GLU A 23 10.93 0.19 -7.36
CA GLU A 23 11.65 -0.52 -8.42
C GLU A 23 13.08 -0.87 -7.97
N THR A 24 13.46 -2.14 -8.16
CA THR A 24 14.81 -2.67 -7.93
C THR A 24 15.29 -3.41 -9.18
N ASP A 25 15.63 -4.69 -9.07
CA ASP A 25 15.77 -5.65 -10.16
C ASP A 25 14.41 -6.09 -10.74
N THR A 26 13.30 -5.79 -10.06
CA THR A 26 11.93 -6.00 -10.53
C THR A 26 11.14 -4.67 -10.52
N PRO A 27 10.10 -4.53 -11.37
CA PRO A 27 9.30 -3.31 -11.40
C PRO A 27 8.55 -3.07 -10.07
N GLY A 28 8.51 -1.82 -9.61
CA GLY A 28 7.88 -1.42 -8.35
C GLY A 28 6.35 -1.28 -8.38
N ALA A 29 5.77 -0.78 -7.28
CA ALA A 29 4.32 -0.63 -7.10
C ALA A 29 3.65 0.28 -8.15
N LYS A 30 4.36 1.31 -8.62
CA LYS A 30 3.89 2.19 -9.69
C LYS A 30 3.73 1.43 -11.01
N ALA A 31 4.73 0.61 -11.37
CA ALA A 31 4.67 -0.21 -12.58
C ALA A 31 3.54 -1.27 -12.47
N ALA A 32 3.34 -1.82 -11.27
CA ALA A 32 2.24 -2.73 -10.96
C ALA A 32 0.86 -2.06 -10.82
N LYS A 33 0.76 -0.73 -11.03
CA LYS A 33 -0.50 0.05 -10.97
C LYS A 33 -1.26 -0.12 -9.66
N VAL A 34 -0.53 -0.23 -8.55
CA VAL A 34 -1.12 -0.42 -7.21
C VAL A 34 -2.07 0.74 -6.84
N ASN A 35 -1.83 1.95 -7.34
CA ASN A 35 -2.74 3.08 -7.16
C ASN A 35 -4.13 2.82 -7.77
N GLU A 36 -4.20 2.17 -8.95
CA GLU A 36 -5.48 1.81 -9.59
C GLU A 36 -6.22 0.73 -8.78
N PHE A 37 -5.49 -0.23 -8.22
CA PHE A 37 -6.05 -1.23 -7.30
C PHE A 37 -6.62 -0.58 -6.04
N ILE A 38 -5.90 0.36 -5.42
CA ILE A 38 -6.35 1.08 -4.22
C ILE A 38 -7.64 1.86 -4.51
N ASP A 39 -7.70 2.59 -5.62
CA ASP A 39 -8.91 3.32 -6.02
C ASP A 39 -10.12 2.39 -6.22
N LEU A 40 -9.91 1.22 -6.84
CA LEU A 40 -10.94 0.19 -6.97
C LEU A 40 -11.43 -0.31 -5.60
N MET A 41 -10.51 -0.62 -4.68
CA MET A 41 -10.83 -1.08 -3.34
C MET A 41 -11.63 -0.04 -2.55
N LEU A 42 -11.20 1.22 -2.60
CA LEU A 42 -11.90 2.31 -1.93
C LEU A 42 -13.31 2.52 -2.50
N ALA A 43 -13.47 2.37 -3.83
CA ALA A 43 -14.75 2.57 -4.51
C ALA A 43 -15.77 1.48 -4.21
N ASP A 44 -15.35 0.21 -4.29
CA ASP A 44 -16.27 -0.92 -4.36
C ASP A 44 -16.36 -1.73 -3.05
N TRP A 45 -15.35 -1.66 -2.17
CA TRP A 45 -15.27 -2.53 -0.98
C TRP A 45 -15.27 -1.78 0.35
N PHE A 46 -14.74 -0.56 0.40
CA PHE A 46 -14.66 0.18 1.66
C PHE A 46 -16.02 0.74 2.06
N THR A 47 -16.35 0.59 3.34
CA THR A 47 -17.46 1.33 3.95
C THR A 47 -17.17 2.83 3.92
N VAL A 48 -18.21 3.67 4.03
CA VAL A 48 -18.06 5.12 4.10
C VAL A 48 -17.11 5.57 5.23
N PRO A 49 -17.21 5.05 6.47
CA PRO A 49 -16.26 5.40 7.52
C PRO A 49 -14.81 5.00 7.22
N GLU A 50 -14.57 3.82 6.64
CA GLU A 50 -13.22 3.39 6.24
C GLU A 50 -12.65 4.28 5.13
N ARG A 51 -13.47 4.62 4.14
CA ARG A 51 -13.10 5.52 3.05
C ARG A 51 -12.74 6.91 3.57
N ASN A 52 -13.58 7.47 4.44
CA ASN A 52 -13.34 8.78 5.07
C ASN A 52 -12.06 8.76 5.94
N HIS A 53 -11.82 7.64 6.65
CA HIS A 53 -10.59 7.45 7.41
C HIS A 53 -9.36 7.46 6.49
N PHE A 54 -9.43 6.77 5.35
CA PHE A 54 -8.34 6.71 4.39
C PHE A 54 -8.00 8.09 3.81
N PHE A 55 -8.99 8.83 3.32
CA PHE A 55 -8.78 10.18 2.79
C PHE A 55 -8.25 11.15 3.86
N LYS A 56 -8.71 11.03 5.11
CA LYS A 56 -8.15 11.81 6.21
C LYS A 56 -6.67 11.50 6.44
N GLY A 57 -6.24 10.26 6.25
CA GLY A 57 -4.85 9.87 6.33
C GLY A 57 -3.98 10.45 5.20
N LEU A 58 -4.51 10.51 3.97
CA LEU A 58 -3.85 11.21 2.86
C LEU A 58 -3.63 12.69 3.19
N MET A 59 -4.66 13.37 3.68
CA MET A 59 -4.57 14.77 4.10
C MET A 59 -3.55 14.98 5.24
N ASP A 60 -3.47 14.06 6.20
CA ASP A 60 -2.50 14.13 7.31
C ASP A 60 -1.05 13.99 6.82
N ILE A 61 -0.79 13.21 5.77
CA ILE A 61 0.54 13.11 5.16
C ILE A 61 0.99 14.46 4.60
N ASP A 62 0.15 15.10 3.79
CA ASP A 62 0.49 16.41 3.23
C ASP A 62 0.63 17.48 4.32
N ALA A 63 -0.27 17.51 5.29
CA ALA A 63 -0.17 18.42 6.43
C ALA A 63 1.14 18.23 7.23
N ARG A 64 1.65 17.01 7.34
CA ARG A 64 2.95 16.73 7.98
C ARG A 64 4.12 17.20 7.13
N ALA A 65 4.05 17.06 5.81
CA ALA A 65 5.06 17.56 4.89
C ALA A 65 5.11 19.09 4.93
N GLU A 66 3.97 19.76 4.79
CA GLU A 66 3.85 21.22 4.85
C GLU A 66 4.38 21.77 6.19
N LYS A 67 3.98 21.16 7.31
CA LYS A 67 4.42 21.59 8.64
C LYS A 67 5.94 21.46 8.85
N LYS A 68 6.60 20.46 8.24
CA LYS A 68 8.02 20.18 8.46
C LYS A 68 8.94 20.77 7.40
N HIS A 69 8.43 20.93 6.19
CA HIS A 69 9.23 21.21 4.99
C HIS A 69 8.64 22.32 4.11
N THR A 70 7.43 22.82 4.42
CA THR A 70 6.77 23.92 3.70
C THR A 70 6.49 23.60 2.22
N THR A 71 6.34 22.33 1.91
CA THR A 71 6.03 21.79 0.56
C THR A 71 5.07 20.61 0.70
N LYS A 72 4.34 20.27 -0.38
CA LYS A 72 3.52 19.05 -0.40
C LYS A 72 4.41 17.81 -0.26
N PHE A 73 3.83 16.68 0.15
CA PHE A 73 4.61 15.45 0.34
C PHE A 73 5.25 14.97 -0.97
N VAL A 74 4.49 15.01 -2.08
CA VAL A 74 4.98 14.58 -3.41
C VAL A 74 6.12 15.46 -3.95
N GLU A 75 6.23 16.70 -3.47
CA GLU A 75 7.28 17.66 -3.84
C GLU A 75 8.54 17.53 -2.97
N CYS A 76 8.46 16.80 -1.85
CA CYS A 76 9.62 16.56 -1.01
C CYS A 76 10.61 15.60 -1.70
N ASP A 77 11.90 15.74 -1.41
CA ASP A 77 12.87 14.72 -1.80
C ASP A 77 12.59 13.37 -1.10
N THR A 78 13.06 12.29 -1.71
CA THR A 78 12.84 10.92 -1.24
C THR A 78 13.26 10.73 0.22
N ALA A 79 14.36 11.34 0.65
CA ALA A 79 14.84 11.20 2.04
C ALA A 79 13.85 11.81 3.05
N LYS A 80 13.26 12.97 2.74
CA LYS A 80 12.19 13.60 3.54
C LYS A 80 10.92 12.77 3.52
N GLN A 81 10.50 12.29 2.34
CA GLN A 81 9.32 11.43 2.19
C GLN A 81 9.45 10.16 3.04
N THR A 82 10.56 9.44 2.92
CA THR A 82 10.85 8.24 3.73
C THR A 82 10.85 8.56 5.22
N LYS A 83 11.37 9.70 5.64
CA LYS A 83 11.38 10.10 7.06
C LYS A 83 9.97 10.32 7.60
N ILE A 84 9.06 10.90 6.81
CA ILE A 84 7.65 11.06 7.17
C ILE A 84 6.98 9.69 7.27
N LEU A 85 7.15 8.83 6.27
CA LEU A 85 6.56 7.47 6.26
C LEU A 85 7.05 6.61 7.43
N LYS A 86 8.36 6.57 7.70
CA LYS A 86 8.92 5.85 8.86
C LYS A 86 8.36 6.33 10.20
N LYS A 87 8.06 7.64 10.32
CA LYS A 87 7.42 8.18 11.52
C LYS A 87 5.98 7.69 11.64
N LEU A 88 5.23 7.66 10.53
CA LEU A 88 3.87 7.13 10.48
C LEU A 88 3.82 5.64 10.78
N GLU A 89 4.76 4.85 10.26
CA GLU A 89 4.90 3.42 10.57
C GLU A 89 5.13 3.19 12.07
N LYS A 90 6.03 3.96 12.68
CA LYS A 90 6.29 3.89 14.11
C LYS A 90 5.04 4.26 14.92
N ASP A 91 4.32 5.29 14.52
CA ASP A 91 3.09 5.73 15.19
C ASP A 91 2.00 4.67 15.07
N ALA A 92 1.80 4.13 13.87
CA ALA A 92 0.83 3.08 13.58
C ALA A 92 1.10 1.78 14.37
N SER A 93 2.36 1.44 14.61
CA SER A 93 2.76 0.27 15.41
C SER A 93 2.31 0.34 16.88
N SER A 94 2.06 1.55 17.39
CA SER A 94 1.57 1.77 18.76
C SER A 94 0.05 1.95 18.85
N GLN A 95 -0.61 2.13 17.70
CA GLN A 95 -2.05 2.35 17.61
C GLN A 95 -2.77 1.00 17.50
N LYS A 96 -3.87 0.86 18.22
CA LYS A 96 -4.78 -0.28 18.07
C LYS A 96 -5.83 0.03 17.03
N ASN A 97 -6.35 -1.01 16.41
CA ASN A 97 -7.58 -0.91 15.64
C ASN A 97 -8.70 -0.36 16.53
N TYR A 98 -9.58 0.46 15.96
CA TYR A 98 -10.67 1.09 16.69
C TYR A 98 -11.96 1.09 15.88
N ASN A 99 -13.09 0.91 16.57
CA ASN A 99 -14.41 0.93 15.97
C ASN A 99 -15.04 2.30 16.20
N PRO A 100 -15.33 3.08 15.15
CA PRO A 100 -15.94 4.39 15.29
C PRO A 100 -17.27 4.26 16.02
N SER A 101 -17.40 4.99 17.13
CA SER A 101 -18.62 4.99 17.94
C SER A 101 -19.81 5.48 17.08
N GLY A 102 -20.88 4.68 17.06
CA GLY A 102 -22.10 5.00 16.31
C GLY A 102 -22.22 4.33 14.93
N ASP A 103 -21.24 3.51 14.53
CA ASP A 103 -21.34 2.71 13.31
C ASP A 103 -21.88 1.30 13.61
N ASN A 104 -22.97 0.94 12.94
CA ASN A 104 -23.64 -0.35 12.98
C ASN A 104 -23.08 -1.34 11.93
N GLN A 105 -22.09 -0.94 11.13
CA GLN A 105 -21.48 -1.77 10.08
C GLN A 105 -20.30 -2.65 10.54
N ASN A 106 -20.02 -2.77 11.85
CA ASN A 106 -18.84 -3.50 12.38
C ASN A 106 -17.50 -3.05 11.75
N SER A 107 -17.40 -1.79 11.32
CA SER A 107 -16.18 -1.27 10.70
C SER A 107 -15.06 -1.16 11.75
N THR A 108 -13.92 -1.77 11.43
CA THR A 108 -12.73 -1.77 12.30
C THR A 108 -11.65 -0.94 11.61
N LEU A 109 -11.46 0.30 12.07
CA LEU A 109 -10.48 1.20 11.46
C LEU A 109 -9.07 0.83 11.92
N LYS A 110 -8.22 0.49 10.95
CA LYS A 110 -6.79 0.30 11.14
C LYS A 110 -6.08 1.66 11.07
N PRO A 111 -4.92 1.83 11.71
CA PRO A 111 -4.06 2.97 11.45
C PRO A 111 -3.81 3.15 9.94
N PHE A 112 -3.95 4.38 9.44
CA PHE A 112 -3.83 4.67 8.01
C PHE A 112 -2.59 4.06 7.35
N PHE A 113 -1.41 4.18 7.97
CA PHE A 113 -0.18 3.62 7.38
C PHE A 113 -0.24 2.10 7.25
N ASN A 114 -0.80 1.40 8.23
CA ASN A 114 -0.97 -0.06 8.16
C ASN A 114 -1.93 -0.44 7.03
N GLN A 115 -3.04 0.31 6.88
CA GLN A 115 -4.01 0.10 5.81
C GLN A 115 -3.39 0.36 4.42
N MET A 116 -2.66 1.46 4.25
CA MET A 116 -1.94 1.78 3.00
C MET A 116 -0.90 0.70 2.67
N LYS A 117 -0.11 0.26 3.66
CA LYS A 117 0.91 -0.79 3.49
C LYS A 117 0.26 -2.12 3.10
N GLU A 118 -0.80 -2.53 3.79
CA GLU A 118 -1.55 -3.75 3.48
C GLU A 118 -2.12 -3.72 2.07
N LEU A 119 -2.78 -2.63 1.66
CA LEU A 119 -3.28 -2.48 0.29
C LEU A 119 -2.14 -2.49 -0.74
N THR A 120 -0.98 -1.91 -0.40
CA THR A 120 0.18 -1.90 -1.30
C THR A 120 0.72 -3.30 -1.52
N LEU A 121 0.91 -4.07 -0.44
CA LEU A 121 1.37 -5.46 -0.51
C LEU A 121 0.37 -6.32 -1.28
N THR A 122 -0.91 -6.24 -0.93
CA THR A 122 -1.97 -7.02 -1.60
C THR A 122 -2.04 -6.66 -3.08
N GLY A 123 -2.09 -5.37 -3.43
CA GLY A 123 -2.16 -4.94 -4.83
C GLY A 123 -0.93 -5.34 -5.64
N TYR A 124 0.26 -5.28 -5.03
CA TYR A 124 1.49 -5.65 -5.72
C TYR A 124 1.60 -7.16 -5.94
N PHE A 125 1.45 -7.97 -4.89
CA PHE A 125 1.64 -9.43 -4.98
C PHE A 125 0.49 -10.17 -5.67
N THR A 126 -0.65 -9.51 -5.88
CA THR A 126 -1.74 -10.03 -6.75
C THR A 126 -1.68 -9.49 -8.19
N SER A 127 -0.73 -8.59 -8.49
CA SER A 127 -0.48 -8.13 -9.85
C SER A 127 0.34 -9.15 -10.65
N GLU A 128 0.28 -9.08 -11.98
CA GLU A 128 1.12 -9.90 -12.86
C GLU A 128 2.62 -9.67 -12.58
N ILE A 129 3.05 -8.43 -12.34
CA ILE A 129 4.44 -8.10 -12.00
C ILE A 129 4.85 -8.80 -10.70
N GLY A 130 4.08 -8.64 -9.63
CA GLY A 130 4.40 -9.25 -8.34
C GLY A 130 4.37 -10.78 -8.40
N ALA A 131 3.39 -11.38 -9.08
CA ALA A 131 3.21 -12.83 -9.12
C ALA A 131 4.19 -13.56 -10.05
N THR A 132 4.68 -12.91 -11.11
CA THR A 132 5.51 -13.58 -12.15
C THR A 132 6.95 -13.10 -12.20
N GLN A 133 7.21 -11.86 -11.76
CA GLN A 133 8.54 -11.26 -11.79
C GLN A 133 9.12 -11.22 -10.39
N GLU A 134 8.45 -10.65 -9.39
CA GLU A 134 8.97 -10.66 -8.01
C GLU A 134 8.91 -12.06 -7.39
N LEU A 135 7.79 -12.75 -7.58
CA LEU A 135 7.61 -14.14 -7.19
C LEU A 135 7.83 -15.07 -8.38
N LYS A 136 8.12 -16.32 -8.07
CA LYS A 136 8.16 -17.39 -9.05
C LYS A 136 6.76 -17.92 -9.25
N TYR A 137 6.15 -17.66 -10.40
CA TYR A 137 4.80 -18.13 -10.68
C TYR A 137 4.75 -19.66 -10.64
N PHE A 138 3.92 -20.23 -9.75
CA PHE A 138 3.69 -21.67 -9.65
C PHE A 138 2.26 -21.98 -10.09
N VAL A 139 2.11 -22.72 -11.17
CA VAL A 139 0.85 -23.42 -11.42
C VAL A 139 0.90 -24.69 -10.59
N ALA A 140 -0.07 -24.90 -9.70
CA ALA A 140 -0.20 -26.12 -8.93
C ALA A 140 -0.29 -27.34 -9.86
N THR A 141 0.87 -27.91 -10.16
CA THR A 141 0.99 -29.23 -10.75
C THR A 141 0.87 -30.25 -9.63
N ASN A 142 0.40 -31.47 -9.93
CA ASN A 142 0.06 -32.50 -8.94
C ASN A 142 1.27 -33.05 -8.14
N ASN A 143 2.42 -32.35 -8.13
CA ASN A 143 3.65 -32.70 -7.46
C ASN A 143 3.94 -31.67 -6.34
N PHE A 144 4.06 -32.16 -5.11
CA PHE A 144 4.46 -31.37 -3.94
C PHE A 144 5.86 -31.79 -3.50
N ASP A 145 6.82 -30.86 -3.64
CA ASP A 145 8.19 -31.04 -3.19
C ASP A 145 8.42 -30.27 -1.89
N GLY A 146 8.25 -30.96 -0.75
CA GLY A 146 8.26 -30.33 0.58
C GLY A 146 9.62 -29.83 1.07
N CYS A 147 10.73 -30.18 0.39
CA CYS A 147 12.09 -29.78 0.77
C CYS A 147 12.93 -29.50 -0.49
N ILE A 148 12.95 -28.25 -0.94
CA ILE A 148 13.85 -27.75 -1.99
C ILE A 148 14.77 -26.69 -1.38
N PRO A 149 16.10 -26.78 -1.56
CA PRO A 149 17.01 -25.71 -1.14
C PRO A 149 16.67 -24.36 -1.79
N PHE A 150 16.66 -23.27 -1.02
CA PHE A 150 16.29 -21.94 -1.53
C PHE A 150 17.19 -21.50 -2.71
N ASP A 151 18.48 -21.85 -2.67
CA ASP A 151 19.45 -21.53 -3.71
C ASP A 151 19.10 -22.15 -5.08
N GLU A 152 18.30 -23.23 -5.10
CA GLU A 152 17.84 -23.87 -6.35
C GLU A 152 16.63 -23.16 -6.98
N ILE A 153 15.87 -22.40 -6.18
CA ILE A 153 14.65 -21.71 -6.62
C ILE A 153 14.85 -20.21 -6.82
N GLY A 154 15.75 -19.58 -6.05
CA GLY A 154 16.15 -18.17 -6.14
C GLY A 154 15.10 -17.14 -5.69
N ARG A 155 13.81 -17.44 -5.85
CA ARG A 155 12.66 -16.61 -5.45
C ARG A 155 11.58 -17.46 -4.79
N VAL A 156 10.79 -16.84 -3.94
CA VAL A 156 9.61 -17.46 -3.30
C VAL A 156 8.52 -17.67 -4.35
N TRP A 157 7.67 -18.69 -4.16
CA TRP A 157 6.57 -18.99 -5.07
C TRP A 157 5.40 -18.01 -4.91
N SER A 158 4.70 -17.72 -6.01
CA SER A 158 3.34 -17.17 -5.94
C SER A 158 2.38 -18.29 -5.52
N GLU A 159 1.51 -18.05 -4.56
CA GLU A 159 0.46 -19.00 -4.18
C GLU A 159 -0.61 -19.16 -5.28
#